data_AF-A0AAD5MA17-F1
#
_entry.id   AF-A0AAD5MA17-F1
#
_cell.length_a   1.000
_cell.length_b   1.000
_cell.length_c   1.000
_cell.angle_alpha   90.00
_cell.angle_beta   90.00
_cell.angle_gamma   90.00
#
_symmetry.space_group_name_H-M   'P 1'
#
loop_
_entity.id
_entity.type
_entity.pdbx_description
1 polymer ?
#
loop_
_entity_poly.entity_id
_entity_poly.type
_entity_poly.pdbx_seq_one_letter_code
_entity_poly.pdbx_strand_id
1 'polypeptide(L)'
;MVMKFPGEVLMRMLTLISLPLVISSLISGITRTGAKETGKIGLMALTYYFVSTLVAIITGIILVLSIHPGDTKIKADLDINREEEGIRILNAALDFLRNALPDSIMAAAFVHAETKYVNVSRMKILSVNDSDDMNMLNNATYDYLKATLGYTDGVNLLGVVYEIHVNPCPHIETGTTRKRPDNTFSA
;
A
#
# COMPACT_ATOMS: atom_id res chain seq x y z
N MET A 1 14.43 28.63 -1.80
CA MET A 1 13.23 28.26 -1.03
C MET A 1 11.93 28.71 -1.72
N VAL A 2 11.85 29.95 -2.23
CA VAL A 2 10.61 30.51 -2.82
C VAL A 2 10.14 29.85 -4.14
N MET A 3 11.04 29.39 -5.03
CA MET A 3 10.63 28.79 -6.32
C MET A 3 9.89 27.44 -6.18
N LYS A 4 10.10 26.70 -5.09
CA LYS A 4 9.42 25.41 -4.83
C LYS A 4 8.11 25.57 -4.05
N PHE A 5 7.87 26.76 -3.49
CA PHE A 5 6.68 27.07 -2.69
C PHE A 5 5.35 26.79 -3.41
N PRO A 6 5.13 27.18 -4.70
CA PRO A 6 3.86 26.87 -5.36
C PRO A 6 3.64 25.35 -5.56
N GLY A 7 4.71 24.59 -5.80
CA GLY A 7 4.63 23.13 -5.91
C GLY A 7 4.27 22.47 -4.57
N GLU A 8 4.82 22.97 -3.46
CA GLU A 8 4.51 22.45 -2.13
C GLU A 8 3.05 22.72 -1.72
N VAL A 9 2.54 23.93 -2.00
CA VAL A 9 1.14 24.28 -1.75
C VAL A 9 0.20 23.42 -2.59
N LEU A 10 0.52 23.20 -3.88
CA LEU A 10 -0.26 22.35 -4.78
C LEU A 10 -0.36 20.92 -4.23
N MET A 11 0.77 20.33 -3.83
CA MET A 11 0.79 18.97 -3.29
C MET A 11 -0.08 18.84 -2.03
N ARG A 12 -0.03 19.83 -1.12
CA ARG A 12 -0.88 19.84 0.09
C ARG A 12 -2.37 19.97 -0.24
N MET A 13 -2.73 20.80 -1.24
CA MET A 13 -4.13 20.95 -1.68
C MET A 13 -4.67 19.66 -2.31
N LEU A 14 -3.89 18.99 -3.16
CA LEU A 14 -4.29 17.74 -3.80
C LEU A 14 -4.52 16.62 -2.77
N THR A 15 -3.63 16.49 -1.79
CA THR A 15 -3.77 15.48 -0.73
C THR A 15 -5.03 15.73 0.13
N LEU A 16 -5.35 16.99 0.47
CA LEU A 16 -6.55 17.33 1.25
C LEU A 16 -7.84 16.99 0.51
N ILE A 17 -7.90 17.23 -0.82
CA ILE A 17 -9.10 16.98 -1.62
C ILE A 17 -9.28 15.50 -1.95
N SER A 18 -8.20 14.72 -2.02
CA SER A 18 -8.26 13.31 -2.42
C SER A 18 -9.20 12.45 -1.55
N LEU A 19 -9.13 12.61 -0.22
CA LEU A 19 -9.92 11.82 0.73
C LEU A 19 -11.44 12.01 0.59
N PRO A 20 -12.00 13.23 0.70
CA PRO A 20 -13.45 13.42 0.58
C PRO A 20 -13.97 13.06 -0.82
N LEU A 21 -13.17 13.26 -1.87
CA LEU A 21 -13.56 12.93 -3.24
C LEU A 21 -13.65 11.42 -3.47
N VAL A 22 -12.72 10.65 -2.91
CA VAL A 22 -12.71 9.18 -3.04
C VAL A 22 -13.86 8.57 -2.23
N ILE A 23 -14.08 9.01 -0.99
CA ILE A 23 -15.17 8.49 -0.15
C ILE A 23 -16.54 8.77 -0.80
N SER A 24 -16.77 10.01 -1.24
CA SER A 24 -18.06 10.40 -1.84
C SER A 24 -18.33 9.69 -3.18
N SER A 25 -17.32 9.58 -4.06
CA SER A 25 -17.47 8.88 -5.33
C SER A 25 -17.69 7.38 -5.14
N LEU A 26 -17.01 6.75 -4.18
CA LEU A 26 -17.16 5.32 -3.90
C LEU A 26 -18.54 5.00 -3.32
N ILE A 27 -19.00 5.78 -2.33
CA ILE A 27 -20.34 5.60 -1.75
C ILE A 27 -21.40 5.77 -2.85
N SER A 28 -21.33 6.84 -3.65
CA SER A 28 -22.29 7.07 -4.74
C SER A 28 -22.25 5.98 -5.83
N GLY A 29 -21.08 5.43 -6.12
CA GLY A 29 -20.91 4.34 -7.10
C GLY A 29 -21.57 3.04 -6.65
N ILE A 30 -21.38 2.68 -5.37
CA ILE A 30 -21.92 1.44 -4.79
C ILE A 30 -23.43 1.56 -4.55
N THR A 31 -23.94 2.73 -4.14
CA THR A 31 -25.39 2.89 -3.89
C THR A 31 -26.24 2.75 -5.16
N ARG A 32 -25.67 3.17 -6.30
CA ARG A 32 -26.36 3.14 -7.60
C ARG A 32 -26.36 1.77 -8.25
N THR A 33 -25.48 0.87 -7.81
CA THR A 33 -25.25 -0.43 -8.44
C THR A 33 -25.48 -1.53 -7.40
N GLY A 34 -26.47 -2.40 -7.62
CA GLY A 34 -26.79 -3.46 -6.66
C GLY A 34 -25.58 -4.37 -6.36
N ALA A 35 -25.48 -4.91 -5.15
CA ALA A 35 -24.31 -5.67 -4.68
C ALA A 35 -23.84 -6.79 -5.64
N LYS A 36 -24.79 -7.49 -6.28
CA LYS A 36 -24.49 -8.55 -7.25
C LYS A 36 -23.87 -8.02 -8.56
N GLU A 37 -24.35 -6.89 -9.05
CA GLU A 37 -23.85 -6.27 -10.27
C GLU A 37 -22.50 -5.58 -10.03
N THR A 38 -22.32 -4.95 -8.86
CA THR A 38 -21.05 -4.34 -8.45
C THR A 38 -19.92 -5.37 -8.40
N GLY A 39 -20.19 -6.58 -7.89
CA GLY A 39 -19.19 -7.67 -7.89
C GLY A 39 -18.80 -8.14 -9.29
N LYS A 40 -19.76 -8.22 -10.23
CA LYS A 40 -19.50 -8.63 -11.63
C LYS A 40 -18.69 -7.58 -12.39
N ILE A 41 -19.06 -6.30 -12.23
CA ILE A 41 -18.34 -5.17 -12.83
C ILE A 41 -16.92 -5.09 -12.24
N GLY A 42 -16.79 -5.27 -10.92
CA GLY A 42 -15.50 -5.30 -10.23
C GLY A 42 -14.59 -6.43 -10.73
N LEU A 43 -15.12 -7.64 -10.92
CA LEU A 43 -14.34 -8.77 -11.45
C LEU A 43 -13.87 -8.54 -12.88
N MET A 44 -14.74 -7.98 -13.74
CA MET A 44 -14.37 -7.61 -15.11
C MET A 44 -13.27 -6.54 -15.13
N ALA A 45 -13.38 -5.52 -14.27
CA ALA A 45 -12.37 -4.47 -14.14
C ALA A 45 -11.03 -5.02 -13.62
N LEU A 46 -11.06 -5.90 -12.62
CA LEU A 46 -9.86 -6.53 -12.07
C LEU A 46 -9.14 -7.38 -13.13
N THR A 47 -9.88 -8.22 -13.86
CA THR A 47 -9.33 -9.06 -14.94
C THR A 47 -8.73 -8.20 -16.04
N TYR A 48 -9.43 -7.12 -16.43
CA TYR A 48 -8.93 -6.17 -17.42
C TYR A 48 -7.61 -5.53 -16.98
N TYR A 49 -7.54 -5.07 -15.72
CA TYR A 49 -6.33 -4.44 -15.18
C TYR A 49 -5.14 -5.41 -15.10
N PHE A 50 -5.37 -6.66 -14.71
CA PHE A 50 -4.32 -7.69 -14.71
C PHE A 50 -3.76 -7.92 -16.12
N VAL A 51 -4.62 -8.13 -17.12
CA VAL A 51 -4.19 -8.38 -18.50
C VAL A 51 -3.43 -7.18 -19.07
N SER A 52 -3.94 -5.95 -18.88
CA SER A 52 -3.26 -4.76 -19.39
C SER A 52 -1.92 -4.50 -18.72
N THR A 53 -1.80 -4.78 -17.42
CA THR A 53 -0.53 -4.63 -16.67
C THR A 53 0.52 -5.62 -17.16
N LEU A 54 0.13 -6.87 -17.43
CA LEU A 54 1.04 -7.87 -18.00
C LEU A 54 1.56 -7.45 -19.38
N VAL A 55 0.67 -6.98 -20.25
CA VAL A 55 1.06 -6.47 -21.57
C VAL A 55 2.00 -5.28 -21.44
N ALA A 56 1.68 -4.31 -20.57
CA ALA A 56 2.51 -3.13 -20.32
C ALA A 56 3.90 -3.49 -19.79
N ILE A 57 3.99 -4.41 -18.81
CA ILE A 57 5.27 -4.89 -18.25
C ILE A 57 6.12 -5.54 -19.33
N ILE A 58 5.54 -6.43 -20.15
CA ILE A 58 6.28 -7.09 -21.24
C ILE A 58 6.82 -6.04 -22.22
N THR A 59 5.99 -5.10 -22.66
CA THR A 59 6.45 -4.02 -23.55
C THR A 59 7.48 -3.10 -22.90
N GLY A 60 7.36 -2.82 -21.60
CA GLY A 60 8.32 -1.99 -20.85
C GLY A 60 9.68 -2.67 -20.74
N ILE A 61 9.70 -3.98 -20.45
CA ILE A 61 10.94 -4.78 -20.42
C ILE A 61 11.59 -4.81 -21.79
N ILE A 62 10.83 -5.01 -22.87
CA ILE A 62 11.37 -4.98 -24.23
C ILE A 62 11.98 -3.62 -24.54
N LEU A 63 11.30 -2.53 -24.18
CA LEU A 63 11.75 -1.17 -24.48
C LEU A 63 13.02 -0.79 -23.72
N VAL A 64 13.08 -1.10 -22.42
CA VAL A 64 14.27 -0.80 -21.59
C VAL A 64 15.47 -1.64 -22.01
N LEU A 65 15.25 -2.90 -22.40
CA LEU A 65 16.31 -3.77 -22.93
C LEU A 65 16.66 -3.44 -24.38
N SER A 66 15.85 -2.69 -25.12
CA SER A 66 16.23 -2.26 -26.48
C SER A 66 17.03 -0.97 -26.43
N ILE A 67 16.56 0.03 -25.67
CA ILE A 67 17.19 1.35 -25.60
C ILE A 67 18.38 1.34 -24.64
N HIS A 68 18.38 0.45 -23.64
CA HIS A 68 19.37 0.40 -22.55
C HIS A 68 19.65 1.79 -21.94
N PRO A 69 18.64 2.48 -21.38
CA PRO A 69 18.88 3.76 -20.73
C PRO A 69 19.72 3.55 -19.47
N GLY A 70 20.95 4.06 -19.46
CA GLY A 70 21.82 4.12 -18.27
C GLY A 70 23.30 3.85 -18.56
N ASP A 71 24.19 4.57 -17.88
CA ASP A 71 25.64 4.38 -17.98
C ASP A 71 26.08 3.04 -17.35
N THR A 72 26.68 2.17 -18.14
CA THR A 72 27.21 0.87 -17.69
C THR A 72 28.37 0.99 -16.69
N LYS A 73 28.97 2.19 -16.59
CA LYS A 73 30.12 2.47 -15.70
C LYS A 73 29.74 2.55 -14.21
N ILE A 74 28.47 2.73 -13.88
CA ILE A 74 27.97 2.87 -12.49
C ILE A 74 27.58 1.51 -11.88
N LYS A 75 27.53 0.44 -12.67
CA LYS A 75 27.02 -0.88 -12.24
C LYS A 75 27.94 -1.66 -11.30
N ALA A 76 29.19 -1.27 -11.15
CA ALA A 76 30.18 -2.01 -10.35
C ALA A 76 29.97 -1.92 -8.82
N ASP A 77 29.16 -0.96 -8.33
CA ASP A 77 28.96 -0.71 -6.89
C ASP A 77 27.67 -1.37 -6.33
N LEU A 78 26.91 -2.08 -7.16
CA LEU A 78 25.54 -2.55 -6.82
C LEU A 78 25.45 -4.01 -6.38
N ASP A 79 26.54 -4.79 -6.36
CA ASP A 79 26.47 -6.26 -6.19
C ASP A 79 26.44 -6.74 -4.72
N ILE A 80 26.45 -5.84 -3.73
CA ILE A 80 26.72 -6.22 -2.32
C ILE A 80 25.47 -6.64 -1.52
N ASN A 81 24.22 -6.44 -1.97
CA ASN A 81 23.04 -6.55 -1.09
C ASN A 81 21.91 -7.52 -1.54
N ARG A 82 22.22 -8.65 -2.19
CA ARG A 82 21.18 -9.57 -2.70
C ARG A 82 20.39 -10.35 -1.62
N GLU A 83 20.96 -10.59 -0.45
CA GLU A 83 20.29 -11.40 0.59
C GLU A 83 19.24 -10.61 1.39
N GLU A 84 19.42 -9.29 1.52
CA GLU A 84 18.45 -8.42 2.21
C GLU A 84 17.21 -8.09 1.37
N GLU A 85 17.27 -8.24 0.05
CA GLU A 85 16.16 -7.86 -0.85
C GLU A 85 14.93 -8.76 -0.70
N GLY A 86 15.11 -10.08 -0.47
CA GLY A 86 13.98 -11.01 -0.35
C GLY A 86 13.10 -10.69 0.87
N ILE A 87 13.72 -10.39 2.01
CA ILE A 87 13.02 -9.98 3.24
C ILE A 87 12.32 -8.64 3.03
N ARG A 88 12.92 -7.72 2.28
CA ARG A 88 12.34 -6.41 1.97
C ARG A 88 11.10 -6.50 1.08
N ILE A 89 11.12 -7.35 0.06
CA ILE A 89 9.96 -7.56 -0.83
C ILE A 89 8.80 -8.19 -0.07
N LEU A 90 9.07 -9.19 0.78
CA LEU A 90 8.03 -9.82 1.59
C LEU A 90 7.40 -8.83 2.57
N ASN A 91 8.23 -8.01 3.25
CA ASN A 91 7.73 -6.97 4.13
C ASN A 91 6.90 -5.93 3.37
N ALA A 92 7.31 -5.53 2.17
CA ALA A 92 6.54 -4.60 1.35
C ALA A 92 5.19 -5.18 0.88
N ALA A 93 5.16 -6.45 0.47
CA ALA A 93 3.92 -7.15 0.12
C ALA A 93 2.98 -7.28 1.34
N LEU A 94 3.57 -7.54 2.50
CA LEU A 94 2.83 -7.67 3.74
C LEU A 94 2.32 -6.30 4.24
N ASP A 95 3.06 -5.22 4.03
CA ASP A 95 2.62 -3.85 4.30
C ASP A 95 1.50 -3.42 3.34
N PHE A 96 1.54 -3.83 2.07
CA PHE A 96 0.43 -3.64 1.15
C PHE A 96 -0.85 -4.33 1.66
N LEU A 97 -0.74 -5.59 2.09
CA LEU A 97 -1.88 -6.35 2.61
C LEU A 97 -2.40 -5.76 3.93
N ARG A 98 -1.52 -5.36 4.85
CA ARG A 98 -1.89 -4.67 6.10
C ARG A 98 -2.62 -3.36 5.81
N ASN A 99 -2.14 -2.58 4.85
CA ASN A 99 -2.78 -1.33 4.46
C ASN A 99 -4.13 -1.57 3.73
N ALA A 100 -4.31 -2.70 3.04
CA ALA A 100 -5.60 -3.05 2.46
C ALA A 100 -6.68 -3.36 3.53
N LEU A 101 -6.27 -3.78 4.72
CA LEU A 101 -7.15 -4.16 5.84
C LEU A 101 -6.90 -3.26 7.06
N PRO A 102 -7.33 -1.99 7.05
CA PRO A 102 -7.12 -1.10 8.18
C PRO A 102 -8.02 -1.47 9.37
N ASP A 103 -7.51 -1.30 10.59
CA ASP A 103 -8.30 -1.51 11.81
C ASP A 103 -9.46 -0.50 11.95
N SER A 104 -9.39 0.65 11.27
CA SER A 104 -10.47 1.63 11.17
C SER A 104 -10.32 2.59 9.98
N ILE A 105 -11.44 3.07 9.43
CA ILE A 105 -11.47 4.10 8.37
C ILE A 105 -10.75 5.37 8.83
N MET A 106 -10.94 5.75 10.10
CA MET A 106 -10.39 7.00 10.63
C MET A 106 -8.87 6.93 10.81
N ALA A 107 -8.32 5.77 11.17
CA ALA A 107 -6.87 5.58 11.15
C ALA A 107 -6.34 5.62 9.71
N ALA A 108 -6.99 4.92 8.78
CA ALA A 108 -6.59 4.89 7.37
C ALA A 108 -6.64 6.27 6.69
N ALA A 109 -7.47 7.18 7.19
CA ALA A 109 -7.59 8.55 6.67
C ALA A 109 -6.32 9.39 6.86
N PHE A 110 -5.56 9.16 7.93
CA PHE A 110 -4.45 10.03 8.34
C PHE A 110 -3.11 9.30 8.47
N VAL A 111 -3.13 7.97 8.54
CA VAL A 111 -1.95 7.16 8.84
C VAL A 111 -1.92 5.94 7.93
N HIS A 112 -0.72 5.54 7.50
CA HIS A 112 -0.47 4.26 6.83
C HIS A 112 0.66 3.49 7.53
N ALA A 113 0.61 2.17 7.40
CA ALA A 113 1.60 1.26 7.95
C ALA A 113 2.80 1.11 7.01
N GLU A 114 4.01 1.23 7.56
CA GLU A 114 5.27 1.13 6.82
C GLU A 114 6.31 0.38 7.67
N THR A 115 6.97 -0.64 7.10
CA THR A 115 8.10 -1.31 7.74
C THR A 115 9.35 -0.44 7.68
N LYS A 116 9.78 0.05 8.85
CA LYS A 116 11.04 0.78 9.01
C LYS A 116 12.12 -0.18 9.50
N TYR A 117 13.28 -0.15 8.85
CA TYR A 117 14.45 -0.92 9.25
C TYR A 117 15.26 -0.08 10.22
N VAL A 118 15.28 -0.53 11.48
CA VAL A 118 16.11 0.08 12.51
C VAL A 118 17.30 -0.84 12.77
N ASN A 119 18.50 -0.27 12.80
CA ASN A 119 19.69 -0.97 13.27
C ASN A 119 19.53 -1.23 14.76
N VAL A 120 19.37 -2.49 15.14
CA VAL A 120 19.28 -2.89 16.54
C VAL A 120 20.56 -3.60 16.91
N SER A 121 21.36 -2.91 17.71
CA SER A 121 22.54 -3.40 18.40
C SER A 121 22.12 -4.39 19.49
N ARG A 122 22.40 -5.70 19.33
CA ARG A 122 22.23 -6.66 20.45
C ARG A 122 23.60 -7.08 20.97
N MET A 123 23.75 -7.04 22.29
CA MET A 123 24.91 -7.63 22.97
C MET A 123 24.97 -9.14 22.74
N LYS A 124 26.13 -9.64 22.31
CA LYS A 124 26.41 -11.05 22.15
C LYS A 124 26.54 -11.69 23.54
N ILE A 125 25.55 -12.49 23.96
CA ILE A 125 25.66 -13.29 25.20
C ILE A 125 26.47 -14.53 24.86
N LEU A 126 27.77 -14.52 25.17
CA LEU A 126 28.62 -15.72 25.11
C LEU A 126 28.62 -16.40 26.48
N SER A 127 28.44 -17.72 26.49
CA SER A 127 28.58 -18.55 27.68
C SER A 127 30.04 -18.53 28.16
N VAL A 128 30.22 -18.17 29.42
CA VAL A 128 31.51 -17.97 30.11
C VAL A 128 32.34 -19.25 30.12
N ASN A 129 33.53 -19.22 29.52
CA ASN A 129 34.67 -20.03 29.96
C ASN A 129 35.99 -19.39 29.49
N ASP A 130 36.93 -19.28 30.42
CA ASP A 130 38.22 -18.55 30.42
C ASP A 130 39.00 -18.42 29.09
N SER A 131 39.61 -17.24 28.91
CA SER A 131 41.03 -16.94 28.57
C SER A 131 41.13 -15.52 28.01
N ASP A 132 42.18 -14.79 28.41
CA ASP A 132 42.36 -13.32 28.35
C ASP A 132 42.22 -12.62 26.98
N ASP A 133 42.06 -13.35 25.88
CA ASP A 133 41.78 -12.81 24.53
C ASP A 133 40.28 -12.46 24.31
N MET A 134 39.40 -12.83 25.26
CA MET A 134 37.93 -12.68 25.13
C MET A 134 37.39 -11.32 25.60
N ASN A 135 38.20 -10.44 26.21
CA ASN A 135 37.76 -9.10 26.63
C ASN A 135 37.55 -8.10 25.47
N MET A 136 38.06 -8.40 24.28
CA MET A 136 37.76 -7.62 23.07
C MET A 136 36.55 -8.17 22.31
N LEU A 137 36.10 -9.39 22.63
CA LEU A 137 34.98 -10.07 21.98
C LEU A 137 33.68 -10.06 22.82
N ASN A 138 33.80 -9.81 24.13
CA ASN A 138 32.67 -9.67 25.06
C ASN A 138 31.83 -8.40 24.84
N ASN A 139 32.41 -7.39 24.17
CA ASN A 139 31.76 -6.12 23.81
C ASN A 139 31.45 -6.02 22.31
N ALA A 140 31.54 -7.14 21.59
CA ALA A 140 31.14 -7.20 20.19
C ALA A 140 29.62 -7.07 20.12
N THR A 141 29.17 -5.86 19.81
CA THR A 141 27.81 -5.52 19.46
C THR A 141 27.65 -5.82 17.97
N TYR A 142 26.73 -6.73 17.61
CA TYR A 142 26.36 -6.91 16.21
C TYR A 142 25.10 -6.10 15.93
N ASP A 143 25.22 -5.18 14.99
CA ASP A 143 24.10 -4.43 14.46
C ASP A 143 23.40 -5.30 13.42
N TYR A 144 22.14 -5.64 13.67
CA TYR A 144 21.29 -6.28 12.66
C TYR A 144 20.08 -5.41 12.38
N LEU A 145 19.65 -5.42 11.12
CA LEU A 145 18.45 -4.70 10.68
C LEU A 145 17.22 -5.45 11.17
N LYS A 146 16.47 -4.84 12.09
CA LYS A 146 15.18 -5.37 12.52
C LYS A 146 14.05 -4.60 11.82
N ALA A 147 13.26 -5.31 11.03
CA ALA A 147 12.01 -4.77 10.50
C ALA A 147 11.06 -4.48 11.66
N THR A 148 10.73 -3.20 11.85
CA THR A 148 9.78 -2.75 12.87
C THR A 148 8.64 -2.01 12.19
N LEU A 149 7.40 -2.30 12.58
CA LEU A 149 6.22 -1.64 12.04
C LEU A 149 6.15 -0.20 12.56
N GLY A 150 6.17 0.76 11.64
CA GLY A 150 5.96 2.17 11.92
C GLY A 150 4.63 2.64 11.33
N TYR A 151 4.06 3.66 11.95
CA TYR A 151 2.92 4.41 11.42
C TYR A 151 3.45 5.73 10.89
N THR A 152 3.27 5.97 9.58
CA THR A 152 3.69 7.20 8.91
C THR A 152 2.45 8.00 8.52
N ASP A 153 2.52 9.32 8.67
CA ASP A 153 1.43 10.23 8.31
C ASP A 153 1.17 10.19 6.80
N GLY A 154 -0.08 9.93 6.41
CA GLY A 154 -0.48 9.81 5.01
C GLY A 154 -1.83 9.11 4.84
N VAL A 155 -2.52 9.38 3.73
CA VAL A 155 -3.82 8.77 3.45
C VAL A 155 -3.62 7.36 2.91
N ASN A 156 -4.14 6.35 3.60
CA ASN A 156 -4.23 4.98 3.12
C ASN A 156 -5.53 4.79 2.31
N LEU A 157 -5.49 5.18 1.04
CA LEU A 157 -6.64 5.08 0.14
C LEU A 157 -7.11 3.63 -0.07
N LEU A 158 -6.20 2.65 -0.09
CA LEU A 158 -6.55 1.25 -0.29
C LEU A 158 -7.47 0.75 0.83
N GLY A 159 -7.10 1.03 2.08
CA GLY A 159 -7.89 0.64 3.23
C GLY A 159 -9.25 1.36 3.29
N VAL A 160 -9.30 2.65 2.98
CA VAL A 160 -10.56 3.41 2.91
C VAL A 160 -11.51 2.81 1.86
N VAL A 161 -10.98 2.45 0.69
CA VAL A 161 -11.79 1.85 -0.39
C VAL A 161 -12.28 0.45 -0.01
N TYR A 162 -11.41 -0.38 0.57
CA TYR A 162 -11.76 -1.74 0.98
C TYR A 162 -12.85 -1.74 2.06
N GLU A 163 -12.72 -0.92 3.10
CA GLU A 163 -13.66 -0.90 4.23
C GLU A 163 -15.06 -0.40 3.80
N ILE A 164 -15.13 0.61 2.93
CA ILE A 164 -16.41 1.10 2.38
C ILE A 164 -17.09 0.04 1.49
N HIS A 165 -16.30 -0.80 0.80
CA HIS A 165 -16.84 -1.87 -0.05
C HIS A 165 -17.34 -3.07 0.76
N VAL A 166 -16.61 -3.47 1.82
CA VAL A 166 -16.93 -4.66 2.63
C VAL A 166 -18.00 -4.39 3.69
N ASN A 167 -17.97 -3.21 4.31
CA ASN A 167 -18.96 -2.76 5.30
C ASN A 167 -19.73 -1.53 4.78
N PRO A 168 -20.56 -1.68 3.74
CA PRO A 168 -21.40 -0.57 3.29
C PRO A 168 -22.39 -0.20 4.41
N CYS A 169 -22.46 1.08 4.76
CA CYS A 169 -23.37 1.57 5.80
C CYS A 169 -24.82 1.07 5.56
N PRO A 170 -25.48 0.45 6.56
CA PRO A 170 -26.81 -0.16 6.42
C PRO A 170 -27.93 0.85 6.11
N HIS A 171 -27.68 2.15 6.27
CA HIS A 171 -28.62 3.21 5.90
C HIS A 171 -28.86 3.35 4.38
N ILE A 172 -28.11 2.63 3.54
CA ILE A 172 -28.22 2.71 2.08
C ILE A 172 -29.20 1.67 1.50
N GLU A 173 -29.45 0.55 2.19
CA GLU A 173 -30.32 -0.52 1.67
C GLU A 173 -31.83 -0.26 1.85
N THR A 174 -32.23 0.64 2.74
CA THR A 174 -33.65 0.88 3.04
C THR A 174 -34.39 1.71 1.97
N GLY A 175 -33.69 2.25 0.97
CA GLY A 175 -34.27 3.08 -0.09
C GLY A 175 -34.66 2.36 -1.39
N THR A 176 -34.10 1.18 -1.67
CA THR A 176 -34.16 0.58 -3.03
C THR A 176 -35.10 -0.62 -3.15
N THR A 177 -35.77 -1.04 -2.07
CA THR A 177 -36.78 -2.12 -2.08
C THR A 177 -38.23 -1.62 -2.14
N ARG A 178 -38.51 -0.35 -2.45
CA ARG A 178 -39.83 0.03 -2.97
C ARG A 178 -39.95 -0.45 -4.41
N LYS A 179 -40.42 -1.70 -4.57
CA LYS A 179 -41.18 -2.12 -5.76
C LYS A 179 -42.07 -0.96 -6.20
N ARG A 180 -41.97 -0.51 -7.45
CA ARG A 180 -43.07 0.24 -8.07
C ARG A 180 -44.32 -0.62 -7.89
N PRO A 181 -45.43 -0.10 -7.32
CA PRO A 181 -46.70 -0.75 -7.55
C PRO A 181 -46.98 -0.63 -9.05
N ASP A 182 -47.01 -1.77 -9.73
CA ASP A 182 -47.61 -1.86 -11.05
C ASP A 182 -49.07 -1.42 -10.90
N ASN A 183 -49.36 -0.19 -11.31
CA ASN A 183 -50.72 0.29 -11.49
C ASN A 183 -51.30 -0.42 -12.72
N THR A 184 -51.74 -1.67 -12.53
CA THR A 184 -52.85 -2.22 -13.31
C THR A 184 -54.13 -1.58 -12.76
N PHE A 185 -54.48 -0.42 -13.29
CA PHE A 185 -55.83 0.12 -13.18
C PHE A 185 -56.59 -0.34 -14.44
N SER A 186 -57.59 -1.20 -14.24
CA SER A 186 -58.59 -1.54 -15.24
C SER A 186 -59.30 -0.29 -15.75
N ALA A 187 -59.42 -0.19 -17.07
CA ALA A 187 -60.63 0.25 -17.77
C ALA A 187 -60.65 -0.43 -19.14
#